data_AF-A0A8K0G855-F1
#
_entry.id   AF-A0A8K0G855-F1
#
_cell.length_a   1.000
_cell.length_b   1.000
_cell.length_c   1.000
_cell.angle_alpha   90.00
_cell.angle_beta   90.00
_cell.angle_gamma   90.00
#
_symmetry.space_group_name_H-M   'P 1'
#
loop_
_entity.id
_entity.type
_entity.pdbx_description
1 polymer ?
#
loop_
_entity_poly.entity_id
_entity_poly.type
_entity_poly.pdbx_seq_one_letter_code
_entity_poly.pdbx_strand_id
1 'polypeptide(L)' 'TQWGIHQGRCGVCGDNYGDRIPRNNENTGKYGQGNVVAQYVSGRVITTEVYLTTNHRGWFNY' A
#
# COMPACT_ATOMS: atom_id res chain seq x y z
N THR A 1 -16.54 -2.65 7.26
CA THR A 1 -15.71 -3.42 6.30
C THR A 1 -15.51 -2.60 5.04
N GLN A 2 -14.45 -2.86 4.27
CA GLN A 2 -14.18 -2.18 2.99
C GLN A 2 -15.40 -2.16 2.06
N TRP A 3 -16.01 -3.33 1.83
CA TRP A 3 -17.15 -3.47 0.93
C TRP A 3 -18.45 -2.90 1.52
N GLY A 4 -18.75 -3.18 2.79
CA GLY A 4 -20.04 -2.81 3.38
C GLY A 4 -20.19 -1.33 3.71
N ILE A 5 -19.13 -0.66 4.20
CA ILE A 5 -19.19 0.73 4.66
C ILE A 5 -18.56 1.67 3.63
N HIS A 6 -17.43 1.26 3.04
CA HIS A 6 -16.64 2.12 2.18
C HIS A 6 -16.88 1.88 0.69
N GLN A 7 -17.89 1.07 0.33
CA GLN A 7 -18.31 0.79 -1.05
C GLN A 7 -17.16 0.25 -1.90
N GLY A 8 -16.33 -0.63 -1.31
CA GLY A 8 -15.15 -1.20 -1.97
C GLY A 8 -13.91 -0.31 -1.96
N ARG A 9 -14.03 0.96 -1.52
CA ARG A 9 -12.90 1.88 -1.45
C ARG A 9 -11.92 1.50 -0.33
N CYS A 10 -10.63 1.68 -0.61
CA CYS A 10 -9.52 1.43 0.29
C CYS A 10 -8.64 2.69 0.36
N GLY A 11 -7.90 2.89 1.46
CA GLY A 11 -6.80 3.86 1.49
C GLY A 11 -5.71 3.49 0.48
N VAL A 12 -5.01 4.48 -0.07
CA VAL A 12 -4.03 4.25 -1.15
C VAL A 12 -2.85 3.38 -0.69
N CYS A 13 -2.57 3.35 0.61
CA CYS A 13 -1.53 2.53 1.23
C CYS A 13 -2.11 1.34 2.04
N GLY A 14 -3.35 0.93 1.79
CA GLY A 14 -3.99 -0.23 2.44
C GLY A 14 -4.71 0.07 3.76
N ASP A 15 -4.61 1.30 4.27
CA ASP A 15 -5.34 1.77 5.45
C ASP A 15 -6.87 1.77 5.22
N ASN A 16 -7.62 1.84 6.32
CA ASN A 16 -9.07 2.00 6.25
C ASN A 16 -9.44 3.34 5.57
N TYR A 17 -10.33 3.26 4.58
CA TYR A 17 -10.77 4.43 3.81
C TYR A 17 -11.42 5.52 4.69
N GLY A 18 -12.07 5.16 5.80
CA GLY A 18 -12.70 6.12 6.71
C GLY A 18 -11.73 6.90 7.61
N ASP A 19 -10.45 6.52 7.66
CA ASP A 19 -9.46 7.16 8.53
C ASP A 19 -9.12 8.57 8.04
N ARG A 20 -8.72 9.44 8.97
CA ARG A 20 -8.29 10.82 8.65
C ARG A 20 -7.04 10.80 7.78
N ILE A 21 -7.00 11.71 6.81
CA ILE A 21 -5.84 11.95 5.94
C ILE A 21 -4.88 12.96 6.61
N PRO A 22 -3.54 12.75 6.55
CA PRO A 22 -2.87 11.57 6.02
C PRO A 22 -3.12 10.35 6.91
N ARG A 23 -3.45 9.22 6.29
CA ARG A 23 -3.62 7.94 7.02
C ARG A 23 -2.25 7.47 7.53
N ASN A 24 -2.24 6.51 8.46
CA ASN A 24 -1.01 6.10 9.14
C ASN A 24 0.11 5.68 8.17
N ASN A 25 -0.22 4.99 7.08
CA ASN A 25 0.76 4.49 6.12
C ASN A 25 0.96 5.41 4.90
N GLU A 26 0.18 6.49 4.79
CA GLU A 26 0.36 7.51 3.75
C GLU A 26 1.54 8.43 4.06
N ASN A 27 2.05 9.13 3.03
CA ASN A 27 3.13 10.11 3.21
C ASN A 27 2.71 11.19 4.23
N THR A 28 3.63 11.56 5.12
CA THR A 28 3.41 12.41 6.31
C THR A 28 2.52 11.81 7.41
N GLY A 29 2.04 10.58 7.21
CA GLY A 29 1.42 9.76 8.26
C GLY A 29 2.43 9.22 9.26
N LYS A 30 1.94 8.49 10.27
CA LYS A 30 2.77 7.91 11.34
C LYS A 30 3.97 7.10 10.82
N TYR A 31 3.78 6.34 9.74
CA TYR A 31 4.80 5.47 9.15
C TYR A 31 5.38 6.01 7.84
N GLY A 32 4.66 6.89 7.13
CA GLY A 32 5.12 7.51 5.88
C GLY A 32 6.06 8.68 6.12
N GLN A 33 7.28 8.42 6.59
CA GLN A 33 8.25 9.44 7.02
C GLN A 33 8.98 10.18 5.88
N GLY A 34 8.68 9.87 4.61
CA GLY A 34 9.34 10.48 3.45
C GLY A 34 10.75 9.94 3.15
N ASN A 35 11.12 8.80 3.74
CA ASN A 35 12.43 8.16 3.50
C ASN A 35 12.45 7.45 2.14
N VAL A 36 13.50 7.70 1.35
CA VAL A 36 13.76 6.97 0.10
C VAL A 36 14.45 5.65 0.43
N VAL A 37 13.74 4.53 0.26
CA VAL A 37 14.25 3.19 0.61
C VAL A 37 15.01 2.50 -0.52
N ALA A 38 14.86 2.95 -1.76
CA ALA A 38 15.58 2.44 -2.93
C ALA A 38 15.63 3.50 -4.04
N GLN A 39 16.64 3.41 -4.90
CA GLN A 39 16.79 4.24 -6.11
C GLN A 39 16.90 3.33 -7.34
N TYR A 40 16.21 3.69 -8.41
CA TYR A 40 16.16 2.90 -9.64
C TYR A 40 16.41 3.78 -10.87
N VAL A 41 16.95 3.18 -11.92
CA VAL A 41 17.10 3.83 -13.23
C VAL A 41 15.76 3.75 -13.96
N SER A 42 15.31 4.87 -14.52
CA SER A 42 14.05 4.93 -15.27
C SER A 42 14.01 3.89 -16.40
N GLY A 43 12.88 3.18 -16.53
CA GLY A 43 12.68 2.15 -17.54
C GLY A 43 13.35 0.80 -17.25
N ARG A 44 14.12 0.65 -16.15
CA ARG A 44 14.65 -0.68 -15.79
C ARG A 44 13.57 -1.59 -15.24
N VAL A 45 13.66 -2.87 -15.62
CA VAL A 45 12.99 -3.97 -14.92
C VAL A 45 13.68 -4.16 -13.56
N ILE A 46 12.87 -4.25 -12.50
CA ILE A 46 13.33 -4.48 -11.13
C ILE A 46 12.71 -5.76 -10.58
N THR A 47 13.39 -6.38 -9.62
CA THR A 47 12.86 -7.51 -8.86
C THR A 47 12.19 -6.98 -7.58
N THR A 48 10.94 -7.37 -7.36
CA THR A 48 10.17 -7.06 -6.14
C THR A 48 9.85 -8.36 -5.39
N GLU A 49 9.87 -8.33 -4.06
CA GLU A 49 9.57 -9.49 -3.21
C GLU A 49 8.29 -9.24 -2.40
N VAL A 50 7.43 -10.26 -2.31
CA VAL A 50 6.24 -10.26 -1.45
C VAL A 50 6.35 -11.39 -0.44
N TYR A 51 6.37 -11.05 0.84
CA TYR A 51 6.37 -12.02 1.92
C TYR A 51 4.94 -12.51 2.22
N LEU A 52 4.67 -13.78 1.93
CA LEU A 52 3.35 -14.41 2.15
C LEU A 52 3.30 -15.14 3.50
N THR A 53 2.51 -14.63 4.44
CA THR A 53 2.23 -15.31 5.71
C THR A 53 1.07 -16.30 5.61
N THR A 54 0.13 -16.09 4.68
CA THR A 54 -1.01 -16.97 4.41
C THR A 54 -1.38 -16.89 2.93
N ASN A 55 -1.71 -18.04 2.32
CA ASN A 55 -2.02 -18.12 0.90
C ASN A 55 -3.54 -18.00 0.65
N HIS A 56 -3.96 -16.86 0.08
CA HIS A 56 -5.36 -16.58 -0.25
C HIS A 56 -5.70 -16.72 -1.76
N ARG A 57 -4.77 -17.23 -2.58
CA ARG A 57 -4.88 -17.27 -4.07
C ARG A 57 -5.05 -15.86 -4.69
N GLY A 58 -5.07 -15.77 -6.02
CA GLY A 58 -5.19 -14.50 -6.77
C GLY A 58 -3.89 -14.05 -7.43
N TRP A 59 -3.75 -12.74 -7.65
CA TRP A 59 -2.57 -12.13 -8.29
C TRP A 59 -2.25 -10.77 -7.67
N PHE A 60 -1.04 -10.27 -7.91
CA PHE A 60 -0.57 -8.95 -7.50
C PHE A 60 -0.41 -8.03 -8.71
N ASN A 61 -0.62 -6.73 -8.50
CA ASN A 61 -0.30 -5.67 -9.44
C ASN A 61 0.51 -4.57 -8.73
N TYR A 62 1.27 -3.81 -9.51
CA TYR A 62 2.12 -2.71 -9.05
C TYR A 62 1.86 -1.48 -9.90
#